data_AF-A0A9J7AW31-F1
#
_entry.id   AF-A0A9J7AW31-F1
#
_cell.length_a   1.000
_cell.length_b   1.000
_cell.length_c   1.000
_cell.angle_alpha   90.00
_cell.angle_beta   90.00
_cell.angle_gamma   90.00
#
_symmetry.space_group_name_H-M   'P 1'
#
loop_
_entity.id
_entity.type
_entity.pdbx_description
1 polymer ?
#
loop_
_entity_poly.entity_id
_entity_poly.type
_entity_poly.pdbx_seq_one_letter_code
_entity_poly.pdbx_strand_id
1 'polypeptide(L)'
;MFGLNETRTVEDDAAIRRIHTLAPAVNGAISQIKKRAACGQVESCEASAKSLKDAIRSAKLPENYTDEANAAIDALMLEAFMKATSVAARAAIEAGLEDEVERRAMKIREARVKLAGAIRYKAPEDFRRKCEMMLETALFSGGVRAKGPTRAKPGGSMLESAAVA
;
A
#
# COMPACT_ATOMS: atom_id res chain seq x y z
N MET A 1 18.50 49.92 17.03
CA MET A 1 19.05 48.90 16.11
C MET A 1 19.97 48.00 16.92
N PHE A 2 19.53 46.81 17.31
CA PHE A 2 20.38 45.81 17.95
C PHE A 2 20.37 44.56 17.08
N GLY A 3 21.52 44.30 16.43
CA GLY A 3 21.74 43.12 15.62
C GLY A 3 21.91 41.90 16.52
N LEU A 4 20.99 40.95 16.38
CA LEU A 4 21.18 39.58 16.83
C LEU A 4 22.25 38.96 15.94
N ASN A 5 23.52 39.09 16.32
CA ASN A 5 24.55 38.21 15.82
C ASN A 5 24.30 36.84 16.44
N GLU A 6 23.56 35.99 15.74
CA GLU A 6 23.43 34.57 16.04
C GLU A 6 24.84 33.96 16.14
N THR A 7 25.29 33.73 17.36
CA THR A 7 26.52 33.00 17.64
C THR A 7 26.28 31.53 17.29
N ARG A 8 26.53 31.16 16.02
CA ARG A 8 26.73 29.76 15.64
C ARG A 8 27.81 29.17 16.53
N THR A 9 27.47 28.12 17.26
CA THR A 9 28.42 27.44 18.13
C THR A 9 29.31 26.50 17.31
N VAL A 10 30.50 26.19 17.82
CA VAL A 10 31.41 25.20 17.20
C VAL A 10 30.73 23.82 17.08
N GLU A 11 29.79 23.52 17.98
CA GLU A 11 28.95 22.32 17.93
C GLU A 11 27.98 22.33 16.75
N ASP A 12 27.39 23.50 16.42
CA ASP A 12 26.54 23.65 15.24
C ASP A 12 27.32 23.40 13.95
N ASP A 13 28.54 23.93 13.83
CA ASP A 13 29.40 23.70 12.67
C ASP A 13 29.89 22.24 12.58
N ALA A 14 30.08 21.55 13.71
CA ALA A 14 30.38 20.12 13.72
C ALA A 14 29.17 19.27 13.31
N ALA A 15 27.97 19.64 13.73
CA ALA A 15 26.72 18.99 13.34
C ALA A 15 26.42 19.18 11.84
N ILE A 16 26.60 20.39 11.31
CA ILE A 16 26.44 20.69 9.88
C ILE A 16 27.42 19.86 9.04
N ARG A 17 28.67 19.71 9.48
CA ARG A 17 29.65 18.84 8.79
C ARG A 17 29.22 17.38 8.78
N ARG A 18 28.71 16.85 9.90
CA ARG A 18 28.18 15.47 9.96
C ARG A 18 26.99 15.28 9.02
N ILE A 19 26.07 16.24 8.97
CA ILE A 19 24.95 16.22 8.02
C ILE A 19 25.48 16.20 6.58
N HIS A 20 26.42 17.07 6.22
CA HIS A 20 26.95 17.13 4.86
C HIS A 20 27.66 15.83 4.44
N THR A 21 28.32 15.15 5.37
CA THR A 21 28.95 13.84 5.10
C THR A 21 27.93 12.72 4.95
N LEU A 22 26.86 12.72 5.76
CA LEU A 22 25.87 11.64 5.79
C LEU A 22 24.71 11.82 4.81
N ALA A 23 24.38 13.06 4.43
CA ALA A 23 23.26 13.39 3.56
C ALA A 23 23.31 12.65 2.21
N PRO A 24 24.46 12.49 1.52
CA PRO A 24 24.51 11.71 0.28
C PRO A 24 24.12 10.25 0.48
N ALA A 25 24.55 9.63 1.58
CA ALA A 25 24.22 8.24 1.91
C ALA A 25 22.74 8.09 2.28
N VAL A 26 22.21 9.00 3.09
CA VAL A 26 20.78 9.06 3.46
C VAL A 26 19.92 9.26 2.22
N ASN A 27 20.25 10.22 1.36
CA ASN A 27 19.52 10.49 0.12
C ASN A 27 19.60 9.30 -0.86
N GLY A 28 20.75 8.62 -0.94
CA GLY A 28 20.91 7.39 -1.71
C GLY A 28 19.98 6.28 -1.21
N ALA A 29 19.92 6.06 0.10
CA ALA A 29 19.02 5.08 0.71
C ALA A 29 17.54 5.43 0.49
N ILE A 30 17.16 6.71 0.67
CA ILE A 30 15.80 7.22 0.39
C ILE A 30 15.42 6.95 -1.07
N SER A 31 16.31 7.22 -2.02
CA SER A 31 16.07 6.97 -3.45
C SER A 31 15.85 5.48 -3.75
N GLN A 32 16.60 4.59 -3.09
CA GLN A 32 16.38 3.14 -3.22
C GLN A 32 15.05 2.70 -2.61
N ILE A 33 14.68 3.20 -1.42
CA ILE A 33 13.39 2.92 -0.80
C ILE A 33 12.26 3.41 -1.70
N LYS A 34 12.38 4.59 -2.30
CA LYS A 34 11.39 5.13 -3.24
C LYS A 34 11.18 4.22 -4.45
N LYS A 35 12.26 3.71 -5.06
CA LYS A 35 12.16 2.76 -6.17
C LYS A 35 11.41 1.48 -5.76
N ARG A 36 11.69 0.96 -4.57
CA ARG A 36 11.02 -0.24 -4.03
C ARG A 36 9.55 0.03 -3.66
N ALA A 37 9.26 1.22 -3.13
CA ALA A 37 7.92 1.67 -2.80
C ALA A 37 7.04 1.77 -4.06
N ALA A 38 7.59 2.30 -5.16
CA ALA A 38 6.91 2.35 -6.45
C ALA A 38 6.55 0.95 -7.00
N CYS A 39 7.33 -0.08 -6.64
CA CYS A 39 7.07 -1.48 -6.97
C CYS A 39 6.16 -2.20 -5.94
N GLY A 40 5.80 -1.57 -4.81
CA GLY A 40 5.00 -2.19 -3.75
C GLY A 40 5.74 -3.26 -2.94
N GLN A 41 7.08 -3.25 -2.93
CA GLN A 41 7.91 -4.22 -2.21
C GLN A 41 8.05 -3.88 -0.72
N VAL A 42 6.94 -4.05 0.03
CA VAL A 42 6.85 -3.62 1.43
C VAL A 42 7.94 -4.20 2.33
N GLU A 43 8.24 -5.50 2.26
CA GLU A 43 9.23 -6.13 3.15
C GLU A 43 10.65 -5.56 2.95
N SER A 44 11.03 -5.34 1.69
CA SER A 44 12.31 -4.72 1.34
C SER A 44 12.34 -3.22 1.69
N CYS A 45 11.18 -2.54 1.67
CA CYS A 45 11.06 -1.17 2.15
C CYS A 45 11.20 -1.11 3.68
N GLU A 46 10.54 -2.00 4.44
CA GLU A 46 10.61 -2.04 5.90
C GLU A 46 12.02 -2.33 6.39
N ALA A 47 12.70 -3.31 5.79
CA ALA A 47 14.08 -3.63 6.13
C ALA A 47 15.01 -2.42 5.89
N SER A 48 14.90 -1.76 4.74
CA SER A 48 15.72 -0.59 4.42
C SER A 48 15.35 0.63 5.26
N ALA A 49 14.07 0.86 5.54
CA ALA A 49 13.59 1.92 6.41
C ALA A 49 14.13 1.75 7.83
N LYS A 50 14.08 0.53 8.38
CA LYS A 50 14.64 0.22 9.70
C LYS A 50 16.13 0.48 9.76
N SER A 51 16.90 -0.05 8.81
CA SER A 51 18.34 0.18 8.73
C SER A 51 18.70 1.66 8.60
N LEU A 52 17.91 2.43 7.84
CA LEU A 52 18.12 3.87 7.70
C LEU A 52 17.80 4.63 8.99
N LYS A 53 16.70 4.30 9.67
CA LYS A 53 16.34 4.89 10.98
C LYS A 53 17.41 4.60 12.03
N ASP A 54 17.94 3.37 12.07
CA ASP A 54 19.02 2.98 12.99
C ASP A 54 20.33 3.74 12.67
N ALA A 55 20.66 3.92 11.39
CA ALA A 55 21.81 4.71 10.95
C ALA A 55 21.69 6.19 11.33
N ILE A 56 20.50 6.79 11.13
CA ILE A 56 20.22 8.18 11.52
C ILE A 56 20.33 8.36 13.04
N ARG A 57 19.77 7.43 13.82
CA ARG A 57 19.81 7.49 15.30
C ARG A 57 21.23 7.34 15.85
N SER A 58 22.06 6.49 15.26
CA SER A 58 23.44 6.28 15.69
C SER A 58 24.38 7.46 15.35
N ALA A 59 24.03 8.26 14.34
CA ALA A 59 24.83 9.39 13.87
C ALA A 59 24.80 10.64 14.77
N LYS A 60 23.97 10.66 15.84
CA LYS A 60 23.80 11.82 16.75
C LYS A 60 23.54 13.12 15.98
N LEU A 61 22.63 13.06 15.00
CA LEU A 61 22.22 14.20 14.19
C LEU A 61 21.27 15.12 14.97
N PRO A 62 21.16 16.41 14.60
CA PRO A 62 20.18 17.32 15.19
C PRO A 62 18.75 16.77 15.07
N GLU A 63 17.95 16.98 16.12
CA GLU A 63 16.59 16.45 16.25
C GLU A 63 15.70 16.81 15.04
N ASN A 64 15.74 18.08 14.61
CA ASN A 64 15.02 18.55 13.43
C ASN A 64 15.31 17.74 12.15
N TYR A 65 16.58 17.40 11.91
CA TYR A 65 16.98 16.62 10.74
C TYR A 65 16.53 15.16 10.87
N THR A 66 16.60 14.60 12.07
CA THR A 66 16.13 13.23 12.31
C THR A 66 14.62 13.12 12.12
N ASP A 67 13.85 14.13 12.53
CA ASP A 67 12.40 14.17 12.36
C ASP A 67 12.00 14.31 10.90
N GLU A 68 12.65 15.20 10.15
CA GLU A 68 12.43 15.35 8.70
C GLU A 68 12.73 14.04 7.95
N ALA A 69 13.87 13.40 8.26
CA ALA A 69 14.24 12.15 7.63
C ALA A 69 13.27 11.01 8.00
N ASN A 70 12.83 10.93 9.26
CA ASN A 70 11.82 9.96 9.70
C ASN A 70 10.48 10.18 9.00
N ALA A 71 10.03 11.44 8.88
CA ALA A 71 8.81 11.79 8.17
C ALA A 71 8.88 11.39 6.68
N ALA A 72 10.03 11.63 6.03
CA ALA A 72 10.26 11.20 4.66
C ALA A 72 10.21 9.67 4.50
N ILE A 73 10.79 8.92 5.45
CA ILE A 73 10.74 7.46 5.46
C ILE A 73 9.29 6.98 5.64
N ASP A 74 8.54 7.58 6.56
CA ASP A 74 7.15 7.20 6.81
C ASP A 74 6.24 7.49 5.60
N ALA A 75 6.49 8.58 4.87
CA ALA A 75 5.80 8.88 3.62
C ALA A 75 6.08 7.83 2.52
N LEU A 76 7.34 7.36 2.42
CA LEU A 76 7.69 6.29 1.47
C LEU A 76 7.08 4.94 1.86
N MET A 77 6.99 4.66 3.16
CA MET A 77 6.31 3.47 3.66
C MET A 77 4.82 3.52 3.33
N LEU A 78 4.17 4.67 3.52
CA LEU A 78 2.79 4.88 3.11
C LEU A 78 2.61 4.58 1.60
N GLU A 79 3.46 5.14 0.75
CA GLU A 79 3.42 4.90 -0.70
C GLU A 79 3.57 3.41 -1.04
N ALA A 80 4.53 2.72 -0.41
CA ALA A 80 4.75 1.29 -0.60
C ALA A 80 3.52 0.45 -0.20
N PHE A 81 2.92 0.74 0.96
CA PHE A 81 1.72 0.04 1.41
C PHE A 81 0.51 0.32 0.54
N MET A 82 0.30 1.57 0.12
CA MET A 82 -0.78 1.94 -0.79
C MET A 82 -0.63 1.21 -2.13
N LYS A 83 0.58 1.18 -2.69
CA LYS A 83 0.86 0.46 -3.94
C LYS A 83 0.64 -1.03 -3.80
N ALA A 84 1.20 -1.65 -2.75
CA ALA A 84 1.04 -3.08 -2.50
C ALA A 84 -0.43 -3.49 -2.31
N THR A 85 -1.20 -2.67 -1.58
CA THR A 85 -2.64 -2.88 -1.41
C THR A 85 -3.37 -2.82 -2.76
N SER A 86 -3.05 -1.83 -3.60
CA SER A 86 -3.65 -1.71 -4.93
C SER A 86 -3.30 -2.91 -5.84
N VAL A 87 -2.08 -3.42 -5.77
CA VAL A 87 -1.65 -4.59 -6.56
C VAL A 87 -2.39 -5.84 -6.09
N ALA A 88 -2.45 -6.08 -4.78
CA ALA A 88 -3.16 -7.23 -4.20
C ALA A 88 -4.68 -7.17 -4.49
N ALA A 89 -5.30 -5.99 -4.40
CA ALA A 89 -6.72 -5.82 -4.71
C ALA A 89 -7.03 -6.10 -6.20
N ARG A 90 -6.17 -5.65 -7.14
CA ARG A 90 -6.33 -5.98 -8.56
C ARG A 90 -6.18 -7.48 -8.83
N ALA A 91 -5.15 -8.11 -8.24
CA ALA A 91 -4.96 -9.55 -8.35
C ALA A 91 -6.14 -10.36 -7.78
N ALA A 92 -6.83 -9.84 -6.74
CA ALA A 92 -8.04 -10.45 -6.22
C ALA A 92 -9.22 -10.38 -7.21
N ILE A 93 -9.38 -9.25 -7.92
CA ILE A 93 -10.41 -9.09 -8.96
C ILE A 93 -10.10 -10.02 -10.14
N GLU A 94 -8.85 -10.07 -10.61
CA GLU A 94 -8.41 -10.96 -11.69
C GLU A 94 -8.70 -12.43 -11.35
N ALA A 95 -8.32 -12.88 -10.14
CA ALA A 95 -8.64 -14.23 -9.67
C ALA A 95 -10.16 -14.49 -9.57
N GLY A 96 -10.96 -13.46 -9.27
CA GLY A 96 -12.42 -13.55 -9.30
C GLY A 96 -12.98 -13.73 -10.70
N LEU A 97 -12.39 -13.08 -11.71
CA LEU A 97 -12.76 -13.22 -13.12
C LEU A 97 -12.36 -14.58 -13.71
N GLU A 98 -11.28 -15.17 -13.19
CA GLU A 98 -10.77 -16.50 -13.57
C GLU A 98 -11.49 -17.66 -12.82
N ASP A 99 -12.46 -17.34 -11.95
CA ASP A 99 -13.14 -18.29 -11.05
C ASP A 99 -12.16 -19.07 -10.13
N GLU A 100 -10.99 -18.51 -9.84
CA GLU A 100 -9.98 -19.07 -8.93
C GLU A 100 -10.27 -18.69 -7.47
N VAL A 101 -11.23 -19.39 -6.86
CA VAL A 101 -11.77 -19.07 -5.53
C VAL A 101 -10.69 -18.97 -4.44
N GLU A 102 -9.75 -19.92 -4.41
CA GLU A 102 -8.69 -19.97 -3.40
C GLU A 102 -7.70 -18.80 -3.56
N ARG A 103 -7.26 -18.53 -4.80
CA ARG A 103 -6.36 -17.42 -5.10
C ARG A 103 -7.01 -16.08 -4.81
N ARG A 104 -8.30 -15.92 -5.14
CA ARG A 104 -9.09 -14.74 -4.77
C ARG A 104 -9.11 -14.53 -3.26
N ALA A 105 -9.43 -15.57 -2.49
CA ALA A 105 -9.47 -15.48 -1.02
C ALA A 105 -8.11 -15.11 -0.42
N MET A 106 -7.02 -15.70 -0.95
CA MET A 106 -5.65 -15.38 -0.57
C MET A 106 -5.34 -13.90 -0.84
N LYS A 107 -5.64 -13.40 -2.04
CA LYS A 107 -5.35 -12.01 -2.43
C LYS A 107 -6.19 -10.98 -1.69
N ILE A 108 -7.44 -11.29 -1.33
CA ILE A 108 -8.26 -10.43 -0.46
C ILE A 108 -7.63 -10.32 0.93
N ARG A 109 -7.17 -11.43 1.51
CA ARG A 109 -6.49 -11.42 2.82
C ARG A 109 -5.20 -10.60 2.76
N GLU A 110 -4.39 -10.82 1.73
CA GLU A 110 -3.15 -10.07 1.51
C GLU A 110 -3.43 -8.56 1.41
N ALA A 111 -4.40 -8.16 0.60
CA ALA A 111 -4.78 -6.76 0.45
C ALA A 111 -5.24 -6.12 1.77
N ARG A 112 -6.00 -6.85 2.60
CA ARG A 112 -6.42 -6.36 3.94
C ARG A 112 -5.23 -6.14 4.88
N VAL A 113 -4.26 -7.06 4.87
CA VAL A 113 -3.04 -6.92 5.68
C VAL A 113 -2.23 -5.69 5.23
N LYS A 114 -2.06 -5.50 3.92
CA LYS A 114 -1.35 -4.33 3.38
C LYS A 114 -2.11 -3.02 3.63
N LEU A 115 -3.45 -3.04 3.56
CA LEU A 115 -4.29 -1.89 3.90
C LEU A 115 -4.14 -1.49 5.37
N ALA A 116 -4.14 -2.46 6.28
CA ALA A 116 -3.88 -2.19 7.70
C ALA A 116 -2.51 -1.54 7.92
N GLY A 117 -1.50 -1.95 7.15
CA GLY A 117 -0.20 -1.28 7.09
C GLY A 117 -0.31 0.17 6.62
N ALA A 118 -1.00 0.43 5.51
CA ALA A 118 -1.23 1.79 5.01
C ALA A 118 -1.91 2.70 6.06
N ILE A 119 -2.87 2.16 6.82
CA ILE A 119 -3.57 2.87 7.89
C ILE A 119 -2.61 3.27 9.02
N ARG A 120 -1.67 2.40 9.40
CA ARG A 120 -0.64 2.71 10.40
C ARG A 120 0.22 3.91 9.98
N TYR A 121 0.47 4.05 8.69
CA TYR A 121 1.19 5.20 8.10
C TYR A 121 0.26 6.35 7.69
N LYS A 122 -0.93 6.45 8.30
CA LYS A 122 -1.89 7.55 8.12
C LYS A 122 -2.41 7.71 6.69
N ALA A 123 -2.75 6.59 6.04
CA ALA A 123 -3.37 6.63 4.71
C ALA A 123 -4.65 7.50 4.68
N PRO A 124 -4.84 8.28 3.60
CA PRO A 124 -6.02 9.11 3.44
C PRO A 124 -7.29 8.27 3.42
N GLU A 125 -8.38 8.83 3.92
CA GLU A 125 -9.66 8.12 4.05
C GLU A 125 -10.22 7.70 2.69
N ASP A 126 -10.08 8.55 1.68
CA ASP A 126 -10.50 8.23 0.30
C ASP A 126 -9.80 6.99 -0.26
N PHE A 127 -8.53 6.79 0.10
CA PHE A 127 -7.79 5.58 -0.31
C PHE A 127 -8.38 4.33 0.35
N ARG A 128 -8.69 4.41 1.65
CA ARG A 128 -9.31 3.30 2.39
C ARG A 128 -10.65 2.90 1.76
N ARG A 129 -11.55 3.86 1.57
CA ARG A 129 -12.87 3.62 0.97
C ARG A 129 -12.76 3.00 -0.42
N LYS A 130 -11.87 3.53 -1.27
CA LYS A 130 -11.63 2.97 -2.61
C LYS A 130 -11.12 1.52 -2.55
N CYS A 131 -10.20 1.21 -1.64
CA CYS A 131 -9.71 -0.15 -1.48
C CYS A 131 -10.79 -1.10 -0.96
N GLU A 132 -11.63 -0.67 -0.02
CA GLU A 132 -12.77 -1.45 0.48
C GLU A 132 -13.75 -1.78 -0.65
N MET A 133 -14.15 -0.78 -1.45
CA MET A 133 -15.00 -0.99 -2.63
C MET A 133 -14.40 -1.98 -3.63
N MET A 134 -13.08 -1.91 -3.87
CA MET A 134 -12.39 -2.86 -4.75
C MET A 134 -12.40 -4.28 -4.20
N LEU A 135 -12.23 -4.45 -2.88
CA LEU A 135 -12.27 -5.75 -2.23
C LEU A 135 -13.67 -6.34 -2.19
N GLU A 136 -14.70 -5.51 -2.00
CA GLU A 136 -16.11 -5.94 -2.15
C GLU A 136 -16.38 -6.40 -3.58
N THR A 137 -15.94 -5.63 -4.58
CA THR A 137 -16.05 -6.02 -5.99
C THR A 137 -15.38 -7.37 -6.24
N ALA A 138 -14.16 -7.56 -5.74
CA ALA A 138 -13.45 -8.83 -5.85
C ALA A 138 -14.25 -10.00 -5.25
N LEU A 139 -14.85 -9.80 -4.07
CA LEU A 139 -15.67 -10.79 -3.36
C LEU A 139 -16.89 -11.25 -4.17
N PHE A 140 -17.56 -10.31 -4.84
CA PHE A 140 -18.76 -10.59 -5.63
C PHE A 140 -18.46 -10.90 -7.10
N SER A 141 -17.22 -10.70 -7.56
CA SER A 141 -16.79 -11.08 -8.91
C SER A 141 -16.48 -12.58 -8.99
N GLY A 142 -17.20 -13.28 -9.85
CA GLY A 142 -17.10 -14.72 -10.12
C GLY A 142 -18.48 -15.31 -10.46
N GLY A 143 -18.53 -16.29 -11.35
CA GLY A 143 -19.79 -16.98 -11.71
C GLY A 143 -20.60 -16.39 -12.89
N VAL A 144 -20.13 -15.34 -13.59
CA VAL A 144 -20.79 -14.84 -14.81
C VAL A 144 -20.46 -15.71 -16.03
N ARG A 145 -19.41 -16.54 -15.96
CA ARG A 145 -19.16 -17.60 -16.94
C ARG A 145 -19.99 -18.84 -16.60
N ALA A 146 -21.31 -18.71 -16.67
CA ALA A 146 -22.16 -19.88 -16.85
C ALA A 146 -21.70 -20.56 -18.17
N LYS A 147 -20.99 -21.69 -18.06
CA LYS A 147 -20.53 -22.54 -19.17
C LYS A 147 -21.70 -23.27 -19.88
N GLY A 148 -22.84 -22.61 -20.00
CA GLY A 148 -24.03 -23.13 -20.64
C GLY A 148 -25.18 -22.13 -20.52
N PRO A 149 -26.16 -22.18 -21.43
CA PRO A 149 -27.35 -21.36 -21.31
C PRO A 149 -27.97 -21.64 -19.94
N THR A 150 -28.13 -20.59 -19.14
CA THR A 150 -29.04 -20.62 -17.99
C THR A 150 -30.37 -21.15 -18.50
N ARG A 151 -30.71 -22.39 -18.15
CA ARG A 151 -32.03 -22.96 -18.37
C ARG A 151 -33.01 -22.09 -17.57
N ALA A 152 -33.42 -20.97 -18.14
CA ALA A 152 -34.71 -20.40 -17.84
C ALA A 152 -35.70 -21.56 -18.07
N LYS A 153 -36.40 -21.98 -17.02
CA LYS A 153 -37.51 -22.92 -17.17
C LYS A 153 -38.40 -22.35 -18.29
N PRO A 154 -38.63 -23.06 -19.40
CA PRO A 154 -39.70 -22.69 -20.31
C PRO A 154 -40.96 -22.69 -19.46
N GLY A 155 -41.71 -21.58 -19.45
CA GLY A 155 -43.05 -21.58 -18.88
C GLY A 155 -43.80 -22.76 -19.47
N GLY A 156 -44.07 -23.76 -18.64
CA GLY A 156 -44.67 -25.02 -19.06
C GLY A 156 -46.00 -24.74 -19.73
N SER A 157 -46.06 -25.09 -21.00
CA SER A 157 -47.28 -25.32 -21.76
C SER A 157 -48.22 -26.25 -20.98
N MET A 158 -49.34 -25.75 -20.48
CA MET A 158 -50.52 -26.59 -20.26
C MET A 158 -51.30 -26.65 -21.57
N LEU A 159 -50.90 -27.59 -22.42
CA LEU A 159 -51.82 -28.23 -23.36
C LEU A 159 -52.57 -29.29 -22.55
N GLU A 160 -53.72 -28.93 -21.99
CA GLU A 160 -54.74 -29.92 -21.64
C GLU A 160 -55.49 -30.28 -22.91
N SER A 161 -55.12 -31.42 -23.49
CA SER A 161 -55.95 -32.15 -24.44
C SER A 161 -56.28 -33.49 -23.82
N ALA A 162 -57.55 -33.69 -23.49
CA ALA A 162 -58.40 -34.74 -24.07
C ALA A 162 -59.40 -35.35 -23.07
N ALA A 163 -60.64 -35.42 -23.58
CA ALA A 163 -61.62 -36.48 -23.40
C ALA A 163 -62.39 -36.60 -22.08
N VAL A 164 -63.67 -36.21 -22.13
CA VAL A 164 -64.76 -36.98 -21.53
C VAL A 164 -65.83 -37.20 -22.61
N ALA A 165 -66.34 -38.43 -22.62
CA ALA A 165 -67.21 -39.08 -23.59
C ALA A 165 -68.58 -38.41 -23.81
#